data_AF-A0A383BIL2-F1
#
_entry.id   AF-A0A383BIL2-F1
#
_cell.length_a   1.000
_cell.length_b   1.000
_cell.length_c   1.000
_cell.angle_alpha   90.00
_cell.angle_beta   90.00
_cell.angle_gamma   90.00
#
_symmetry.space_group_name_H-M   'P 1'
#
loop_
_entity.id
_entity.type
_entity.pdbx_description
1 polymer ?
#
loop_
_entity_poly.entity_id
_entity_poly.type
_entity_poly.pdbx_seq_one_letter_code
_entity_poly.pdbx_strand_id
1 'polypeptide(L)' 'MTKENIIQPRILRMKQLITYTSMSRAYLYQKIAEGELHEGYQISPGVRAWEKSEIDKWINKRTGRDV' A
#
# COMPACT_ATOMS: atom_id res chain seq x y z
N MET A 1 -23.16 -21.52 -4.02
CA MET A 1 -22.24 -20.52 -4.59
C MET A 1 -21.04 -20.40 -3.66
N THR A 2 -19.98 -21.14 -3.97
CA THR A 2 -18.75 -21.21 -3.17
C THR A 2 -18.05 -19.86 -3.24
N LYS A 3 -17.86 -19.19 -2.09
CA LYS A 3 -17.00 -17.99 -2.04
C LYS A 3 -15.58 -18.45 -2.37
N GLU A 4 -15.06 -18.06 -3.52
CA GLU A 4 -13.64 -18.23 -3.82
C GLU A 4 -12.83 -17.49 -2.76
N ASN A 5 -11.95 -18.22 -2.07
CA ASN A 5 -11.08 -17.64 -1.06
C ASN A 5 -9.89 -17.01 -1.77
N ILE A 6 -10.05 -15.78 -2.25
CA ILE A 6 -8.98 -15.03 -2.91
C ILE A 6 -7.92 -14.71 -1.85
N ILE A 7 -6.79 -15.41 -1.91
CA ILE A 7 -5.63 -15.14 -1.05
C ILE A 7 -5.09 -13.75 -1.44
N GLN A 8 -5.39 -12.76 -0.61
CA GLN A 8 -4.90 -11.40 -0.81
C GLN A 8 -3.39 -11.35 -0.49
N PRO A 9 -2.56 -10.74 -1.35
CA PRO A 9 -1.13 -10.59 -1.07
C PRO A 9 -0.91 -9.81 0.23
N ARG A 10 -0.10 -10.38 1.13
CA ARG A 10 0.34 -9.67 2.35
C ARG A 10 1.28 -8.51 2.04
N ILE A 11 1.95 -8.59 0.89
CA ILE A 11 2.93 -7.63 0.42
C ILE A 11 2.49 -7.06 -0.92
N LEU A 12 2.55 -5.73 -1.06
CA LEU A 12 2.19 -5.00 -2.26
C LEU A 12 3.47 -4.43 -2.90
N ARG A 13 3.71 -4.71 -4.18
CA ARG A 13 4.66 -3.93 -5.00
C ARG A 13 4.00 -2.65 -5.49
N MET A 14 4.79 -1.68 -5.96
CA MET A 14 4.28 -0.38 -6.45
C MET A 14 3.08 -0.51 -7.42
N LYS A 15 3.11 -1.47 -8.35
CA LYS A 15 1.96 -1.72 -9.26
C LYS A 15 0.69 -2.13 -8.49
N GLN A 16 0.82 -3.03 -7.52
CA GLN A 16 -0.30 -3.47 -6.69
C GLN A 16 -0.76 -2.37 -5.74
N LEU A 17 0.16 -1.56 -5.21
CA LEU A 17 -0.15 -0.42 -4.34
C LEU A 17 -1.01 0.62 -5.07
N ILE A 18 -0.66 0.95 -6.32
CA ILE A 18 -1.45 1.83 -7.20
C ILE A 18 -2.86 1.27 -7.38
N THR A 19 -2.98 0.00 -7.75
CA THR A 19 -4.29 -0.65 -7.94
C THR A 19 -5.09 -0.71 -6.63
N TYR A 20 -4.42 -0.98 -5.51
CA TYR A 20 -5.07 -1.15 -4.21
C TYR A 20 -5.58 0.18 -3.64
N THR A 21 -4.81 1.25 -3.79
CA THR A 21 -5.15 2.59 -3.28
C THR A 21 -5.99 3.41 -4.25
N SER A 22 -6.07 3.00 -5.52
CA SER A 22 -6.62 3.80 -6.64
C SER A 22 -5.95 5.18 -6.78
N MET A 23 -4.71 5.31 -6.33
CA MET A 23 -3.93 6.56 -6.40
C MET A 23 -2.86 6.49 -7.48
N SER A 24 -2.54 7.65 -8.06
CA SER A 24 -1.48 7.72 -9.06
C SER A 24 -0.10 7.45 -8.44
N ARG A 25 0.83 6.93 -9.24
CA ARG A 25 2.21 6.71 -8.82
C ARG A 25 2.88 7.99 -8.31
N ALA A 26 2.67 9.11 -9.00
CA ALA A 26 3.24 10.40 -8.62
C ALA A 26 2.75 10.84 -7.24
N TYR A 27 1.45 10.67 -6.98
CA TYR A 27 0.87 10.98 -5.68
C TYR A 27 1.44 10.10 -4.57
N LEU A 28 1.59 8.79 -4.80
CA LEU A 28 2.20 7.88 -3.83
C LEU A 28 3.66 8.27 -3.53
N TYR A 29 4.44 8.62 -4.55
CA TYR A 29 5.82 9.10 -4.34
C TYR A 29 5.87 10.44 -3.61
N GLN A 30 4.95 11.37 -3.89
CA GLN A 30 4.83 12.60 -3.13
C GLN A 30 4.58 12.29 -1.65
N LYS A 31 3.66 11.36 -1.34
CA LYS A 31 3.38 10.96 0.04
C LYS A 31 4.54 10.24 0.74
N ILE A 32 5.38 9.54 -0.02
CA ILE A 32 6.65 8.99 0.48
C ILE A 32 7.64 10.13 0.79
N ALA A 33 7.78 11.10 -0.10
CA ALA A 33 8.69 12.25 0.09
C ALA A 33 8.26 13.14 1.26
N GLU A 34 6.95 13.28 1.50
CA GLU A 34 6.38 13.98 2.65
C GLU A 34 6.50 13.19 3.97
N GLY A 35 6.93 11.92 3.93
CA GLY A 35 7.04 11.04 5.10
C GLY A 35 5.69 10.54 5.63
N GLU A 36 4.58 10.82 4.94
CA GLU A 36 3.24 10.36 5.33
C GLU A 36 3.02 8.88 5.02
N LEU A 37 3.62 8.38 3.95
CA LEU A 37 3.59 6.98 3.53
C LEU A 37 4.98 6.39 3.68
N HIS A 38 5.07 5.18 4.26
CA HIS A 38 6.34 4.46 4.38
C HIS A 38 7.00 4.31 3.00
N GLU A 39 8.32 4.43 2.94
CA GLU A 39 9.07 4.38 1.68
C GLU A 39 9.17 2.96 1.06
N GLY A 40 8.68 1.95 1.77
CA GLY A 40 8.65 0.56 1.37
C GLY A 40 9.94 -0.18 1.72
N TYR A 41 9.81 -1.45 2.08
CA TYR A 41 10.93 -2.32 2.39
C TYR A 41 11.63 -2.76 1.10
N GLN A 42 12.96 -2.63 1.08
CA GLN A 42 13.77 -3.17 -0.01
C GLN A 42 13.92 -4.68 0.16
N ILE A 43 13.27 -5.46 -0.71
CA ILE A 43 13.30 -6.94 -0.66
C ILE A 43 14.34 -7.52 -1.62
N SER A 44 14.80 -6.74 -2.59
CA SER A 44 15.92 -7.05 -3.47
C SER A 44 16.43 -5.75 -4.13
N PRO A 45 17.59 -5.77 -4.80
CA PRO A 45 18.10 -4.58 -5.49
C PRO A 45 17.07 -3.98 -6.46
N GLY A 46 16.70 -2.71 -6.25
CA GLY A 46 15.72 -2.00 -7.07
C GLY A 46 14.26 -2.40 -6.85
N VAL A 47 13.95 -3.31 -5.92
CA VAL A 47 12.58 -3.75 -5.64
C VAL A 47 12.18 -3.34 -4.23
N ARG A 48 11.15 -2.50 -4.16
CA ARG A 48 10.47 -2.12 -2.92
C ARG A 48 9.08 -2.71 -2.83
N ALA A 49 8.68 -3.04 -1.62
CA ALA A 49 7.36 -3.56 -1.32
C ALA A 49 6.85 -3.09 0.05
N TRP A 50 5.53 -3.08 0.21
CA TRP A 50 4.84 -2.60 1.41
C TRP A 50 4.02 -3.70 2.02
N GLU A 51 3.95 -3.76 3.35
CA GLU A 51 2.98 -4.62 4.00
C GLU A 51 1.58 -4.03 3.81
N LYS A 52 0.62 -4.85 3.39
CA LYS A 52 -0.76 -4.41 3.18
C LYS A 52 -1.35 -3.76 4.44
N SER A 53 -1.04 -4.31 5.61
CA SER A 53 -1.53 -3.82 6.90
C SER A 53 -1.07 -2.39 7.21
N GLU A 54 0.15 -2.01 6.80
CA GLU A 54 0.67 -0.64 6.94
C GLU A 54 -0.06 0.33 6.02
N ILE A 55 -0.34 -0.11 4.79
CA ILE A 55 -1.11 0.68 3.83
C ILE A 55 -2.54 0.87 4.34
N ASP A 56 -3.16 -0.16 4.90
CA ASP A 56 -4.48 -0.08 5.51
C ASP A 56 -4.51 0.94 6.66
N LYS A 57 -3.53 0.89 7.57
CA LYS A 57 -3.38 1.88 8.66
C LYS A 57 -3.25 3.30 8.10
N TRP A 58 -2.44 3.49 7.07
CA TRP A 58 -2.27 4.79 6.44
C TRP A 58 -3.57 5.31 5.81
N ILE A 59 -4.34 4.45 5.13
CA ILE A 59 -5.65 4.81 4.56
C ILE A 59 -6.67 5.13 5.67
N ASN A 60 -6.72 4.32 6.73
CA ASN A 60 -7.66 4.52 7.84
C ASN A 60 -7.42 5.86 8.54
N LYS A 61 -6.15 6.19 8.81
CA LYS A 61 -5.74 7.49 9.36
C LYS A 61 -6.23 8.65 8.51
N ARG A 62 -6.17 8.52 7.19
CA ARG A 62 -6.61 9.55 6.23
C ARG A 62 -8.12 9.66 6.09
N THR A 63 -8.85 8.57 6.29
CA THR A 63 -10.30 8.51 6.15
C THR A 63 -11.03 8.78 7.47
N GLY A 64 -10.30 9.00 8.56
CA GLY A 64 -10.87 9.22 9.89
C GLY A 64 -11.57 7.98 10.44
N ARG A 65 -11.19 6.78 9.98
CA ARG A 65 -11.74 5.50 10.47
C ARG A 65 -11.01 4.93 11.68
N ASP A 66 -10.01 5.65 12.17
CA ASP A 66 -9.29 5.33 13.41
C ASP A 66 -9.94 5.99 14.66
N VAL A 67 -11.20 6.46 14.55
CA VAL A 67 -12.00 7.02 15.66
C VAL A 67 -12.90 5.98 16.33
#